data_AF-A0A820RTM6-F1
#
_entry.id   AF-A0A820RTM6-F1
#
_cell.length_a   1.000
_cell.length_b   1.000
_cell.length_c   1.000
_cell.angle_alpha   90.00
_cell.angle_beta   90.00
_cell.angle_gamma   90.00
#
_symmetry.space_group_name_H-M   'P 1'
#
loop_
_entity.id
_entity.type
_entity.pdbx_description
1 polymer ?
#
loop_
_entity_poly.entity_id
_entity_poly.type
_entity_poly.pdbx_seq_one_letter_code
_entity_poly.pdbx_strand_id
1 'polypeptide(L)'
;IFVEEKLGKQFVENRAVPFTKSYEETNTTTPVFFILSPGVDPIKDVEAMGKKLGFTMNEKTFHNISLGQGQQVVAEAAMDIAAKEGHWVVLQNIHL
;
A
#
# COMPACT_ATOMS: atom_id res chain seq x y z
N ILE A 1 -22.32 -1.89 23.05
CA ILE A 1 -22.87 -0.89 23.99
C ILE A 1 -21.81 -0.48 25.03
N PHE A 2 -21.29 -1.36 25.89
CA PHE A 2 -20.27 -0.97 26.91
C PHE A 2 -19.05 -0.20 26.36
N VAL A 3 -18.41 -0.70 25.29
CA VAL A 3 -17.22 -0.05 24.70
C VAL A 3 -17.55 1.33 24.12
N GLU A 4 -18.68 1.46 23.44
CA GLU A 4 -19.16 2.72 22.87
C GLU A 4 -19.47 3.75 23.95
N GLU A 5 -20.12 3.34 25.05
CA GLU A 5 -20.43 4.24 26.17
C GLU A 5 -19.17 4.70 26.92
N LYS A 6 -18.15 3.85 27.01
CA LYS A 6 -16.93 4.15 27.78
C LYS A 6 -15.86 4.88 26.99
N LEU A 7 -15.71 4.56 25.70
CA LEU A 7 -14.61 5.07 24.88
C LEU A 7 -15.12 5.98 23.75
N GLY A 8 -16.39 5.86 23.38
CA GLY A 8 -17.00 6.63 22.30
C GLY A 8 -17.26 5.79 21.04
N LYS A 9 -18.13 6.30 20.19
CA LYS A 9 -18.64 5.61 18.99
C LYS A 9 -17.55 5.27 17.98
N GLN A 10 -16.50 6.09 17.88
CA GLN A 10 -15.37 5.85 16.99
C GLN A 10 -14.59 4.55 17.28
N PHE A 11 -14.74 3.96 18.47
CA PHE A 11 -14.09 2.70 18.84
C PHE A 11 -14.92 1.45 18.50
N VAL A 12 -16.16 1.63 18.02
CA VAL A 12 -17.04 0.54 17.58
C VAL A 12 -17.49 0.68 16.13
N GLU A 13 -17.42 1.89 15.57
CA GLU A 13 -17.68 2.13 14.15
C GLU A 13 -16.52 1.63 13.29
N ASN A 14 -16.81 0.76 12.33
CA ASN A 14 -15.86 0.42 11.30
C ASN A 14 -15.81 1.56 10.27
N ARG A 15 -14.75 2.38 10.32
CA ARG A 15 -14.51 3.43 9.35
C ARG A 15 -13.28 3.09 8.52
N ALA A 16 -13.48 2.88 7.22
CA ALA A 16 -12.37 2.84 6.28
C ALA A 16 -11.68 4.22 6.28
N VAL A 17 -10.40 4.25 6.66
CA VAL A 17 -9.56 5.44 6.58
C VAL A 17 -9.00 5.52 5.16
N PRO A 18 -9.14 6.65 4.44
CA PRO A 18 -8.52 6.80 3.12
C PRO A 18 -7.01 6.63 3.19
N PHE A 19 -6.41 5.94 2.22
CA PHE A 19 -4.97 5.67 2.18
C PHE A 19 -4.13 6.95 2.34
N THR A 20 -4.58 8.07 1.77
CA THR A 20 -3.86 9.36 1.87
C THR A 20 -3.60 9.80 3.31
N LYS A 21 -4.52 9.51 4.24
CA LYS A 21 -4.33 9.81 5.67
C LYS A 21 -3.38 8.81 6.31
N SER A 22 -3.59 7.52 6.06
CA SER A 22 -2.72 6.47 6.60
C SER A 22 -1.27 6.65 6.14
N TYR A 23 -1.04 7.13 4.92
CA TYR A 23 0.28 7.41 4.35
C TYR A 23 1.10 8.40 5.19
N GLU A 24 0.45 9.39 5.83
CA GLU A 24 1.10 10.39 6.69
C GLU A 24 1.80 9.75 7.90
N GLU A 25 1.36 8.54 8.30
CA GLU A 25 1.90 7.78 9.42
C GLU A 25 2.93 6.73 8.99
N THR A 26 3.19 6.59 7.68
CA THR A 26 4.11 5.58 7.14
C THR A 26 5.55 6.09 7.08
N ASN A 27 6.50 5.17 6.93
CA ASN A 27 7.91 5.49 6.71
C ASN A 27 8.55 4.47 5.77
N THR A 28 9.73 4.80 5.25
CA THR A 28 10.45 3.97 4.25
C THR A 28 11.01 2.66 4.82
N THR A 29 11.06 2.51 6.14
CA THR A 29 11.58 1.30 6.80
C THR A 29 10.50 0.31 7.24
N THR A 30 9.23 0.72 7.20
CA THR A 30 8.09 -0.09 7.64
C THR A 30 7.14 -0.30 6.46
N PRO A 31 7.01 -1.54 5.93
CA PRO A 31 6.14 -1.79 4.79
C PRO A 31 4.67 -1.62 5.17
N VAL A 32 3.87 -1.12 4.21
CA VAL A 32 2.42 -1.03 4.34
C VAL A 32 1.79 -2.30 3.78
N PHE A 33 0.91 -2.91 4.56
CA PHE A 33 0.21 -4.13 4.16
C PHE A 33 -1.28 -3.86 3.93
N PHE A 34 -1.80 -4.28 2.78
CA PHE A 34 -3.22 -4.18 2.45
C PHE A 34 -3.89 -5.54 2.59
N ILE A 35 -4.88 -5.63 3.48
CA ILE A 35 -5.75 -6.81 3.57
C ILE A 35 -6.98 -6.55 2.71
N LEU A 36 -7.11 -7.29 1.63
CA LEU A 36 -8.19 -7.11 0.67
C LEU A 36 -9.48 -7.72 1.18
N SER A 37 -10.54 -6.91 1.19
CA SER A 37 -11.91 -7.40 1.26
C SER A 37 -12.49 -7.46 -0.17
N PRO A 38 -13.45 -8.36 -0.45
CA PRO A 38 -14.09 -8.43 -1.76
C PRO A 38 -14.60 -7.06 -2.24
N GLY A 39 -14.25 -6.68 -3.48
CA GLY A 39 -14.70 -5.43 -4.10
C GLY A 39 -13.87 -4.18 -3.78
N VAL A 40 -12.81 -4.29 -2.97
CA VAL A 40 -11.89 -3.17 -2.68
C VAL A 40 -10.60 -3.31 -3.47
N ASP A 41 -10.17 -2.23 -4.12
CA ASP A 41 -8.94 -2.16 -4.91
C ASP A 41 -8.02 -1.04 -4.37
N PRO A 42 -7.13 -1.35 -3.41
CA PRO A 42 -6.24 -0.35 -2.83
C PRO A 42 -5.15 0.12 -3.80
N ILE A 43 -4.90 -0.63 -4.89
CA ILE A 43 -3.86 -0.28 -5.85
C ILE A 43 -4.18 1.05 -6.50
N LYS A 44 -5.45 1.30 -6.82
CA LYS A 44 -5.90 2.59 -7.38
C LYS A 44 -5.65 3.75 -6.44
N ASP A 45 -5.87 3.57 -5.14
CA ASP A 45 -5.63 4.61 -4.14
C ASP A 45 -4.13 4.90 -4.00
N VAL A 46 -3.30 3.84 -4.03
CA VAL A 46 -1.83 3.95 -3.99
C VAL A 46 -1.29 4.62 -5.24
N GLU A 47 -1.77 4.27 -6.44
CA GLU A 47 -1.40 4.90 -7.71
C GLU A 47 -1.81 6.37 -7.75
N ALA A 48 -3.02 6.70 -7.28
CA ALA A 48 -3.50 8.08 -7.21
C ALA A 48 -2.65 8.92 -6.24
N MET A 49 -2.22 8.34 -5.12
CA MET A 49 -1.32 9.01 -4.18
C MET A 49 0.09 9.15 -4.76
N GLY A 50 0.64 8.09 -5.34
CA GLY A 50 1.95 8.09 -5.99
C GLY A 50 2.04 9.17 -7.07
N LYS A 51 1.02 9.27 -7.92
CA LYS A 51 0.93 10.32 -8.96
C LYS A 51 0.98 11.74 -8.39
N LYS A 52 0.36 11.99 -7.22
CA LYS A 52 0.42 13.31 -6.56
C LYS A 52 1.82 13.63 -6.02
N LEU A 53 2.61 12.60 -5.73
CA LEU A 53 3.98 12.71 -5.19
C LEU A 53 5.08 12.57 -6.26
N GLY A 54 4.73 12.33 -7.52
CA GLY A 54 5.70 12.11 -8.60
C GLY A 54 6.21 10.66 -8.72
N PHE A 55 5.57 9.70 -8.06
CA PHE A 55 5.82 8.28 -8.27
C PHE A 55 4.89 7.75 -9.36
N THR A 56 5.43 7.51 -10.55
CA THR A 56 4.64 7.07 -11.71
C THR A 56 5.31 5.91 -12.44
N MET A 57 4.49 5.07 -13.08
CA MET A 57 4.98 3.99 -13.93
C MET A 57 5.78 4.53 -15.14
N ASN A 58 5.38 5.67 -15.69
CA ASN A 58 6.03 6.30 -16.85
C ASN A 58 7.45 6.77 -16.52
N GLU A 59 7.66 7.30 -15.32
CA GLU A 59 8.98 7.73 -14.83
C GLU A 59 9.77 6.58 -14.21
N LYS A 60 9.21 5.36 -14.18
CA LYS A 60 9.80 4.16 -13.57
C LYS A 60 10.13 4.32 -12.08
N THR A 61 9.42 5.23 -11.41
CA THR A 61 9.52 5.51 -9.97
C THR A 61 8.43 4.81 -9.16
N PHE A 62 7.49 4.14 -9.83
CA PHE A 62 6.49 3.24 -9.25
C PHE A 62 6.58 1.87 -9.91
N HIS A 63 6.68 0.80 -9.13
CA HIS A 63 6.82 -0.57 -9.60
C HIS A 63 5.63 -1.39 -9.08
N ASN A 64 4.72 -1.78 -9.98
CA ASN A 64 3.55 -2.57 -9.62
C ASN A 64 3.72 -4.02 -10.09
N ILE A 65 3.94 -4.96 -9.17
CA ILE A 65 4.33 -6.34 -9.48
C ILE A 65 3.31 -7.30 -8.86
N SER A 66 2.67 -8.10 -9.71
CA SER A 66 1.81 -9.19 -9.25
C SER A 66 2.63 -10.45 -9.08
N LEU A 67 2.73 -10.96 -7.85
CA LEU A 67 3.51 -12.16 -7.56
C LEU A 67 2.81 -13.40 -8.11
N GLY A 68 3.64 -14.32 -8.59
CA GLY A 68 3.27 -15.58 -9.20
C GLY A 68 4.53 -16.35 -9.56
N GLN A 69 4.38 -17.46 -10.28
CA GLN A 69 5.53 -18.28 -10.67
C GLN A 69 6.55 -17.46 -11.49
N GLY A 70 7.78 -17.35 -10.98
CA GLY A 70 8.89 -16.67 -11.67
C GLY A 70 8.95 -15.15 -11.48
N GLN A 71 8.05 -14.54 -10.70
CA GLN A 71 8.04 -13.08 -10.47
C GLN A 71 8.98 -12.64 -9.33
N GLN A 72 9.52 -13.57 -8.55
CA GLN A 72 10.44 -13.28 -7.45
C GLN A 72 11.66 -12.48 -7.93
N VAL A 73 12.28 -12.89 -9.04
CA VAL A 73 13.46 -12.19 -9.60
C VAL A 73 13.13 -10.76 -10.02
N VAL A 74 11.92 -10.53 -10.54
CA VAL A 74 11.45 -9.20 -10.95
C VAL A 74 11.19 -8.33 -9.71
N ALA A 75 10.57 -8.91 -8.67
CA ALA A 75 10.30 -8.24 -7.41
C ALA A 75 11.61 -7.84 -6.70
N GLU A 76 12.57 -8.77 -6.59
CA GLU A 76 13.89 -8.51 -5.99
C GLU A 76 14.63 -7.39 -6.72
N ALA A 77 14.67 -7.44 -8.06
CA ALA A 77 15.32 -6.40 -8.85
C ALA A 77 14.65 -5.02 -8.66
N ALA A 78 13.33 -4.96 -8.60
CA ALA A 78 12.60 -3.73 -8.34
C ALA A 78 12.87 -3.18 -6.93
N MET A 79 12.91 -4.06 -5.92
CA MET A 79 13.26 -3.70 -4.55
C MET A 79 14.69 -3.15 -4.45
N ASP A 80 15.66 -3.79 -5.12
CA ASP A 80 17.06 -3.33 -5.12
C ASP A 80 17.24 -1.94 -5.74
N ILE A 81 16.52 -1.66 -6.82
CA ILE A 81 16.53 -0.33 -7.45
C ILE A 81 15.81 0.66 -6.54
N ALA A 82 14.63 0.32 -6.04
CA ALA A 82 13.83 1.20 -5.18
C ALA A 82 14.54 1.57 -3.88
N ALA A 83 15.30 0.64 -3.28
CA ALA A 83 16.08 0.89 -2.08
C ALA A 83 17.21 1.91 -2.31
N LYS A 84 17.74 2.01 -3.53
CA LYS A 84 18.81 2.95 -3.90
C LYS A 84 18.27 4.30 -4.36
N GLU A 85 17.21 4.28 -5.15
CA GLU A 85 16.68 5.45 -5.87
C GLU A 85 15.43 6.06 -5.21
N GLY A 86 14.89 5.43 -4.17
CA GLY A 86 13.73 5.92 -3.44
C GLY A 86 12.40 5.71 -4.16
N HIS A 87 12.26 4.64 -4.96
CA HIS A 87 11.04 4.33 -5.70
C HIS A 87 9.97 3.67 -4.81
N TRP A 88 8.73 3.63 -5.31
CA TRP A 88 7.65 2.86 -4.70
C TRP A 88 7.55 1.49 -5.33
N VAL A 89 7.39 0.46 -4.50
CA VAL A 89 7.16 -0.92 -4.95
C VAL A 89 5.87 -1.42 -4.32
N VAL A 90 4.97 -1.93 -5.16
CA VAL A 90 3.73 -2.58 -4.74
C VAL A 90 3.79 -4.04 -5.19
N LEU A 91 3.72 -4.95 -4.21
CA LEU A 91 3.68 -6.39 -4.44
C LEU A 91 2.25 -6.89 -4.22
N GLN A 92 1.64 -7.44 -5.26
CA GLN A 92 0.30 -8.04 -5.20
C GLN A 92 0.41 -9.56 -5.06
N ASN A 93 -0.69 -10.20 -4.63
CA ASN A 93 -0.80 -11.67 -4.55
C ASN A 93 0.25 -12.35 -3.67
N ILE A 94 0.79 -11.63 -2.68
CA ILE A 94 1.75 -12.12 -1.67
C ILE A 94 1.28 -13.33 -0.83
N HIS A 95 -0.01 -13.67 -0.90
CA HIS A 95 -0.61 -14.79 -0.18
C HIS A 95 -0.58 -16.10 -0.98
N LEU A 96 -0.24 -16.04 -2.27
CA LEU A 96 -0.12 -17.19 -3.16
C LEU A 96 1.28 -17.82 -3.03
#